data_AF-A0A1E4PTR5-F1
#
_entry.id   AF-A0A1E4PTR5-F1
#
_cell.length_a   1.000
_cell.length_b   1.000
_cell.length_c   1.000
_cell.angle_alpha   90.00
_cell.angle_beta   90.00
_cell.angle_gamma   90.00
#
_symmetry.space_group_name_H-M   'P 1'
#
loop_
_entity.id
_entity.type
_entity.pdbx_description
1 polymer ?
#
loop_
_entity_poly.entity_id
_entity_poly.type
_entity_poly.pdbx_seq_one_letter_code
_entity_poly.pdbx_strand_id
1 'polypeptide(L)'
;MSGHRTAVWLRRVAPGARIAARSNSVLGLVYSAKAGLGLAALPTAIGDAEADLERVLGPIDELTRIWRVLVAPDRRHTPRVAAFFDFVVDEIDALRPIITGSDSRPA
;
A
#
# COMPACT_ATOMS: atom_id res chain seq x y z
N MET A 1 1.60 -14.58 -10.65
CA MET A 1 0.91 -13.25 -10.57
C MET A 1 -0.54 -13.26 -11.06
N SER A 2 -1.07 -14.38 -11.57
CA SER A 2 -2.48 -14.57 -11.96
C SER A 2 -3.40 -14.56 -10.73
N GLY A 3 -3.77 -13.37 -10.25
CA GLY A 3 -4.68 -13.22 -9.10
C GLY A 3 -4.38 -12.02 -8.18
N HIS A 4 -3.30 -11.27 -8.42
CA HIS A 4 -3.06 -10.06 -7.62
C HIS A 4 -4.19 -9.05 -7.83
N ARG A 5 -4.84 -8.60 -6.74
CA ARG A 5 -6.09 -7.82 -6.80
C ARG A 5 -5.97 -6.59 -7.70
N THR A 6 -4.85 -5.86 -7.63
CA THR A 6 -4.59 -4.69 -8.49
C THR A 6 -4.61 -5.04 -9.98
N ALA A 7 -4.04 -6.20 -10.36
CA ALA A 7 -4.02 -6.63 -11.76
C ALA A 7 -5.42 -7.08 -12.25
N VAL A 8 -6.23 -7.65 -11.35
CA VAL A 8 -7.63 -8.00 -11.65
C VAL A 8 -8.48 -6.74 -11.78
N TRP A 9 -8.35 -5.82 -10.83
CA TRP A 9 -9.05 -4.53 -10.83
C TRP A 9 -8.72 -3.72 -12.09
N LEU A 10 -7.45 -3.59 -12.46
CA LEU A 10 -7.04 -2.82 -13.64
C LEU A 10 -7.66 -3.36 -14.93
N ARG A 11 -7.67 -4.69 -15.12
CA ARG A 11 -8.33 -5.31 -16.27
C ARG A 11 -9.84 -5.05 -16.32
N ARG A 12 -10.48 -4.89 -15.16
CA ARG A 12 -11.92 -4.63 -15.05
C ARG A 12 -12.24 -3.16 -15.36
N VAL A 13 -11.50 -2.22 -14.77
CA VAL A 13 -11.82 -0.78 -14.87
C VAL A 13 -11.26 -0.15 -16.15
N ALA A 14 -10.19 -0.72 -16.72
CA ALA A 14 -9.55 -0.22 -17.92
C ALA A 14 -9.18 -1.37 -18.88
N PRO A 15 -10.17 -2.11 -19.42
CA PRO A 15 -9.94 -3.30 -20.24
C PRO A 15 -9.14 -3.03 -21.53
N GLY A 16 -9.22 -1.81 -22.07
CA GLY A 16 -8.45 -1.37 -23.25
C GLY A 16 -7.12 -0.69 -22.95
N ALA A 17 -6.73 -0.54 -21.67
CA ALA A 17 -5.50 0.15 -21.33
C ALA A 17 -4.26 -0.64 -21.76
N ARG A 18 -3.28 0.07 -22.34
CA ARG A 18 -1.98 -0.50 -22.69
C ARG A 18 -1.16 -0.72 -21.42
N ILE A 19 -0.76 -1.96 -21.16
CA ILE A 19 0.15 -2.29 -20.06
C ILE A 19 1.59 -1.99 -20.50
N ALA A 20 2.12 -0.83 -20.09
CA ALA A 20 3.48 -0.41 -20.42
C ALA A 20 4.56 -1.23 -19.71
N ALA A 21 4.31 -1.68 -18.48
CA ALA A 21 5.22 -2.50 -17.69
C ALA A 21 4.48 -3.37 -16.67
N ARG A 22 5.18 -4.40 -16.15
CA ARG A 22 4.74 -5.22 -15.01
C ARG A 22 5.90 -5.41 -14.05
N SER A 23 5.60 -5.33 -12.76
CA SER A 23 6.56 -5.63 -11.69
C SER A 23 5.87 -6.38 -10.55
N ASN A 24 6.61 -7.25 -9.89
CA ASN A 24 6.22 -7.92 -8.65
C ASN A 24 6.74 -7.18 -7.40
N SER A 25 7.40 -6.04 -7.57
CA SER A 25 7.90 -5.17 -6.52
C SER A 25 7.19 -3.82 -6.55
N VAL A 26 6.74 -3.34 -5.40
CA VAL A 26 6.14 -2.00 -5.28
C VAL A 26 7.16 -0.92 -5.66
N LEU A 27 8.42 -1.03 -5.23
CA LEU A 27 9.48 -0.11 -5.64
C LEU A 27 9.70 -0.12 -7.16
N GLY A 28 9.61 -1.29 -7.79
CA GLY A 28 9.68 -1.37 -9.25
C GLY A 28 8.53 -0.62 -9.95
N LEU A 29 7.33 -0.61 -9.36
CA LEU A 29 6.21 0.18 -9.85
C LEU A 29 6.44 1.68 -9.64
N VAL A 30 6.97 2.10 -8.48
CA VAL A 30 7.34 3.50 -8.19
C VAL A 30 8.33 4.01 -9.23
N TYR A 31 9.44 3.30 -9.45
CA TYR A 31 10.45 3.72 -10.42
C TYR A 31 9.92 3.74 -11.87
N SER A 32 9.00 2.84 -12.21
CA SER A 32 8.35 2.85 -13.52
C SER A 32 7.50 4.11 -13.73
N ALA A 33 6.75 4.53 -12.70
CA ALA A 33 5.96 5.76 -12.74
C ALA A 33 6.86 7.00 -12.85
N LYS A 34 7.91 7.08 -12.02
CA LYS A 34 8.90 8.18 -12.05
C LYS A 34 9.64 8.28 -13.38
N ALA A 35 9.90 7.15 -14.03
CA ALA A 35 10.49 7.10 -15.36
C ALA A 35 9.51 7.47 -16.50
N GLY A 36 8.26 7.85 -16.18
CA GLY A 36 7.30 8.34 -17.15
C GLY A 36 6.61 7.25 -17.99
N LEU A 37 6.64 5.98 -17.57
CA LEU A 37 6.00 4.89 -18.32
C LEU A 37 4.47 4.98 -18.32
N GLY A 38 3.89 5.73 -17.39
CA GLY A 38 2.45 5.96 -17.25
C GLY A 38 1.97 5.91 -15.80
N LEU A 39 0.69 5.58 -15.61
CA LEU A 39 0.08 5.47 -14.29
C LEU A 39 0.44 4.15 -13.60
N ALA A 40 0.71 4.21 -12.30
CA ALA A 40 0.92 3.04 -11.46
C ALA A 40 -0.04 3.04 -10.28
N ALA A 41 -0.67 1.89 -10.01
CA ALA A 41 -1.41 1.69 -8.77
C ALA A 41 -0.42 1.40 -7.63
N LEU A 42 -0.32 2.34 -6.69
CA LEU A 42 0.63 2.31 -5.57
C LEU A 42 -0.13 2.32 -4.23
N PRO A 43 0.42 1.72 -3.16
CA PRO A 43 -0.05 1.98 -1.80
C PRO A 43 0.07 3.47 -1.49
N THR A 44 -1.00 4.06 -0.95
CA THR A 44 -1.09 5.48 -0.56
C THR A 44 0.14 5.96 0.21
N ALA A 45 0.53 5.26 1.28
CA ALA A 45 1.70 5.59 2.10
C ALA A 45 3.00 5.73 1.30
N ILE A 46 3.18 4.90 0.26
CA ILE A 46 4.39 4.90 -0.55
C ILE A 46 4.29 5.95 -1.65
N GLY A 47 3.17 6.00 -2.38
CA GLY A 47 2.98 6.99 -3.44
C GLY A 47 3.07 8.42 -2.93
N ASP A 48 2.48 8.70 -1.76
CA ASP A 48 2.51 10.05 -1.17
C ASP A 48 3.88 10.48 -0.65
N ALA A 49 4.73 9.52 -0.27
CA ALA A 49 6.08 9.82 0.19
C ALA A 49 7.00 10.28 -0.96
N GLU A 50 6.62 10.04 -2.21
CA GLU A 50 7.40 10.43 -3.40
C GLU A 50 7.01 11.85 -3.84
N ALA A 51 7.93 12.81 -3.66
CA ALA A 51 7.69 14.23 -3.96
C ALA A 51 7.52 14.54 -5.46
N ASP A 52 8.02 13.66 -6.33
CA ASP A 52 7.99 13.73 -7.79
C ASP A 52 6.86 12.89 -8.40
N LEU A 53 6.01 12.27 -7.56
CA LEU A 53 4.78 11.62 -8.00
C LEU A 53 3.56 12.42 -7.59
N GLU A 54 2.57 12.44 -8.47
CA GLU A 54 1.26 13.01 -8.22
C GLU A 54 0.23 11.90 -8.17
N ARG A 55 -0.62 11.93 -7.13
CA ARG A 55 -1.79 11.07 -7.06
C ARG A 55 -2.82 11.63 -8.03
N VAL A 56 -3.18 10.86 -9.05
CA VAL A 56 -4.20 11.26 -10.05
C VAL A 56 -5.54 10.53 -9.88
N LEU A 57 -5.57 9.50 -9.04
CA LEU A 57 -6.74 8.66 -8.77
C LEU A 57 -6.71 8.19 -7.31
N GLY A 58 -7.89 8.08 -6.71
CA GLY A 58 -8.09 7.39 -5.42
C GLY A 58 -7.93 8.28 -4.17
N PRO A 59 -8.01 7.69 -2.96
CA PRO A 59 -7.89 6.24 -2.66
C PRO A 59 -8.94 5.35 -3.32
N ILE A 60 -8.57 4.11 -3.67
CA ILE A 60 -9.47 3.15 -4.34
C ILE A 60 -9.89 2.07 -3.34
N ASP A 61 -11.14 2.12 -2.89
CA ASP A 61 -11.67 1.26 -1.83
C ASP A 61 -11.51 -0.25 -2.12
N GLU A 62 -11.70 -0.70 -3.36
CA GLU A 62 -11.55 -2.13 -3.68
C GLU A 62 -10.09 -2.60 -3.57
N LEU A 63 -9.13 -1.67 -3.63
CA LEU A 63 -7.72 -1.94 -3.48
C LEU A 63 -7.24 -1.82 -2.03
N THR A 64 -8.09 -1.33 -1.10
CA THR A 64 -7.76 -1.23 0.32
C THR A 64 -7.38 -2.57 0.94
N ARG A 65 -6.44 -2.52 1.90
CA ARG A 65 -5.98 -3.66 2.69
C ARG A 65 -5.98 -3.30 4.15
N ILE A 66 -6.32 -4.30 4.96
CA ILE A 66 -6.14 -4.22 6.41
C ILE A 66 -4.69 -4.59 6.75
N TRP A 67 -4.09 -3.80 7.64
CA TRP A 67 -2.85 -4.16 8.29
C TRP A 67 -3.14 -5.02 9.52
N ARG A 68 -2.29 -6.02 9.76
CA ARG A 68 -2.38 -6.89 10.93
C ARG A 68 -0.99 -7.08 11.51
N VAL A 69 -0.87 -6.93 12.83
CA VAL A 69 0.29 -7.40 13.58
C VAL A 69 0.00 -8.82 14.01
N LEU A 70 0.88 -9.75 13.64
CA LEU A 70 0.67 -11.17 13.84
C LEU A 70 1.84 -11.77 14.61
N VAL A 71 1.51 -12.66 15.53
CA VAL A 71 2.49 -13.49 16.25
C VAL A 71 1.92 -14.89 16.42
N ALA A 72 2.79 -15.89 16.46
CA ALA A 72 2.38 -17.25 16.77
C ALA A 72 1.72 -17.30 18.16
N PRO A 73 0.62 -18.07 18.35
CA PRO A 73 -0.16 -18.03 19.59
C PRO A 73 0.65 -18.31 20.86
N ASP A 74 1.60 -19.25 20.78
CA ASP A 74 2.51 -19.64 21.86
C ASP A 74 3.43 -18.49 22.30
N ARG A 75 3.76 -17.58 21.39
CA ARG A 75 4.66 -16.44 21.66
C ARG A 75 3.93 -15.20 22.14
N ARG A 76 2.60 -15.15 22.04
CA ARG A 76 1.79 -13.97 22.42
C ARG A 76 2.02 -13.54 23.87
N HIS A 77 2.27 -14.49 24.76
CA HIS A 77 2.51 -14.24 26.19
C HIS A 77 3.99 -14.02 26.55
N THR A 78 4.91 -14.06 25.57
CA THR A 78 6.32 -13.75 25.84
C THR A 78 6.41 -12.26 26.22
N PRO A 79 7.03 -11.88 27.36
CA PRO A 79 6.97 -10.50 27.86
C PRO A 79 7.35 -9.42 26.83
N ARG A 80 8.44 -9.61 26.08
CA ARG A 80 8.86 -8.65 25.02
C ARG A 80 7.90 -8.55 23.84
N VAL A 81 7.15 -9.62 23.55
CA VAL A 81 6.13 -9.64 22.48
C VAL A 81 4.89 -8.90 22.96
N ALA A 82 4.40 -9.24 24.15
CA ALA A 82 3.25 -8.55 24.75
C ALA A 82 3.50 -7.04 24.83
N ALA A 83 4.66 -6.62 25.35
CA ALA A 83 5.03 -5.21 25.42
C ALA A 83 5.05 -4.50 24.05
N PHE A 84 5.49 -5.17 22.98
CA PHE A 84 5.43 -4.61 21.63
C PHE A 84 3.99 -4.44 21.13
N PHE A 85 3.12 -5.42 21.39
CA PHE A 85 1.71 -5.32 21.02
C PHE A 85 1.01 -4.20 21.78
N ASP A 86 1.26 -4.07 23.08
CA ASP A 86 0.72 -2.99 23.91
C ASP A 86 1.16 -1.63 23.35
N PHE A 87 2.47 -1.46 23.08
CA PHE A 87 3.00 -0.25 22.45
C PHE A 87 2.34 0.08 21.10
N VAL A 88 2.17 -0.90 20.21
CA VAL A 88 1.54 -0.66 18.89
C VAL A 88 0.09 -0.24 19.04
N VAL A 89 -0.63 -0.77 20.02
CA VAL A 89 -2.02 -0.38 20.30
C VAL A 89 -2.06 1.04 20.86
N ASP A 90 -1.20 1.35 21.82
CA ASP A 90 -1.13 2.67 22.45
C ASP A 90 -0.75 3.77 21.44
N GLU A 91 0.15 3.47 20.51
CA GLU A 91 0.64 4.42 19.50
C GLU A 91 -0.09 4.33 18.16
N ILE A 92 -1.24 3.64 18.09
CA ILE A 92 -1.87 3.31 16.81
C ILE A 92 -2.24 4.54 15.99
N ASP A 93 -2.62 5.64 16.62
CA ASP A 93 -3.01 6.86 15.93
C ASP A 93 -1.79 7.61 15.35
N ALA A 94 -0.63 7.54 16.00
CA ALA A 94 0.63 8.05 15.47
C ALA A 94 1.18 7.16 14.35
N LEU A 95 1.03 5.84 14.48
CA LEU A 95 1.50 4.86 13.50
C LEU A 95 0.61 4.79 12.25
N ARG A 96 -0.70 5.03 12.37
CA ARG A 96 -1.66 4.90 11.26
C ARG A 96 -1.25 5.69 10.03
N PRO A 97 -1.00 7.01 10.05
CA PRO A 97 -0.65 7.76 8.85
C PRO A 97 0.66 7.26 8.20
N ILE A 98 1.60 6.73 8.99
CA ILE A 98 2.86 6.18 8.48
C ILE A 98 2.62 4.86 7.73
N ILE A 99 1.75 4.00 8.25
CA ILE A 99 1.54 2.64 7.74
C ILE A 99 0.48 2.58 6.64
N THR A 100 -0.57 3.41 6.75
CA THR A 100 -1.70 3.43 5.81
C THR A 100 -1.62 4.56 4.79
N GLY A 101 -0.75 5.56 5.04
CA GLY A 101 -0.76 6.81 4.31
C GLY A 101 -1.81 7.76 4.88
N SER A 102 -1.76 9.01 4.43
CA SER A 102 -2.62 10.09 4.89
C SER A 102 -3.76 10.32 3.90
N ASP A 103 -4.99 10.47 4.39
CA ASP A 103 -6.16 10.83 3.55
C ASP A 103 -6.15 12.31 3.14
N SER A 104 -5.16 13.09 3.57
CA SER A 104 -5.12 14.54 3.40
C SER A 104 -4.65 15.02 2.03
N ARG A 105 -4.08 14.16 1.18
CA ARG A 105 -3.64 14.57 -0.17
C ARG A 105 -4.78 14.36 -1.17
N PRO A 106 -5.33 15.44 -1.76
CA PRO A 106 -6.29 15.30 -2.85
C PRO A 106 -5.64 14.60 -4.04
N ALA A 107 -6.47 13.90 -4.82
CA ALA A 107 -6.13 13.44 -6.16
C ALA A 107 -6.22 14.58 -7.18
#